data_AF-A0A2E4IXI6-F1
#
_entry.id   AF-A0A2E4IXI6-F1
#
_cell.length_a   1.000
_cell.length_b   1.000
_cell.length_c   1.000
_cell.angle_alpha   90.00
_cell.angle_beta   90.00
_cell.angle_gamma   90.00
#
_symmetry.space_group_name_H-M   'P 1'
#
loop_
_entity.id
_entity.type
_entity.pdbx_description
1 polymer ?
#
loop_
_entity_poly.entity_id
_entity_poly.type
_entity_poly.pdbx_seq_one_letter_code
_entity_poly.pdbx_strand_id
1 'polypeptide(L)'
;MRIIPLILILLTGNYALADSFAYSGKHDCETRRDELHAVHYHNWSSPKIPELFLDLGNHEAFLKEVNDFAYIELSNSDGEFIFRQPSSALTYIWISPDHKYIVGLSTVMLYNPYQLMVWEIDGDLIHKEHISCAVALLSKEAMREFRQKSSQATEFLSNRIKPVGDYFLIDYEILGIPNHISAEAWRFLYERRVPHPYSADFSSSVTNWINWYDEDAPNIRIEESVHKTTLIVTSLTGRDMRIEIAAPQ
;
A
#
# COMPACT_ATOMS: atom_id res chain seq x y z
N MET A 1 -63.69 -0.79 17.31
CA MET A 1 -62.34 -0.40 17.78
C MET A 1 -61.33 -1.12 16.89
N ARG A 2 -60.70 -0.43 15.93
CA ARG A 2 -59.71 -1.03 15.01
C ARG A 2 -58.33 -0.79 15.61
N ILE A 3 -57.61 -1.87 15.93
CA ILE A 3 -56.22 -1.82 16.37
C ILE A 3 -55.37 -1.78 15.09
N ILE A 4 -54.67 -0.67 14.88
CA ILE A 4 -53.65 -0.53 13.83
C ILE A 4 -52.36 -1.16 14.38
N PRO A 5 -51.74 -2.15 13.72
CA PRO A 5 -50.43 -2.60 14.13
C PRO A 5 -49.39 -1.55 13.73
N LEU A 6 -48.70 -1.01 14.73
CA LEU A 6 -47.53 -0.16 14.58
C LEU A 6 -46.39 -1.03 14.03
N ILE A 7 -46.04 -0.87 12.75
CA ILE A 7 -44.85 -1.48 12.16
C ILE A 7 -43.64 -0.71 12.71
N LEU A 8 -42.94 -1.32 13.66
CA LEU A 8 -41.64 -0.84 14.14
C LEU A 8 -40.61 -1.15 13.05
N ILE A 9 -40.25 -0.15 12.25
CA ILE A 9 -39.11 -0.24 11.34
C ILE A 9 -37.85 -0.25 12.23
N LEU A 10 -37.27 -1.44 12.42
CA LEU A 10 -35.91 -1.58 12.93
C LEU A 10 -34.97 -0.97 11.89
N LEU A 11 -34.59 0.28 12.12
CA LEU A 11 -33.42 0.89 11.51
C LEU A 11 -32.21 0.07 11.93
N THR A 12 -31.83 -0.94 11.15
CA THR A 12 -30.50 -1.52 11.21
C THR A 12 -29.55 -0.46 10.66
N GLY A 13 -29.17 0.48 11.53
CA GLY A 13 -28.00 1.31 11.28
C GLY A 13 -26.84 0.35 11.06
N ASN A 14 -26.24 0.41 9.87
CA ASN A 14 -24.94 -0.22 9.64
C ASN A 14 -23.96 0.46 10.59
N TYR A 15 -23.78 -0.10 11.78
CA TYR A 15 -22.71 0.29 12.69
C TYR A 15 -21.41 -0.07 11.97
N ALA A 16 -20.79 0.92 11.34
CA ALA A 16 -19.39 0.83 10.93
C ALA A 16 -18.57 0.83 12.22
N LEU A 17 -18.29 -0.36 12.74
CA LEU A 17 -17.39 -0.51 13.87
C LEU A 17 -15.97 -0.27 13.36
N ALA A 18 -15.28 0.69 13.96
CA ALA A 18 -13.84 0.82 13.79
C ALA A 18 -13.16 -0.47 14.28
N ASP A 19 -11.98 -0.76 13.75
CA ASP A 19 -11.26 -1.98 14.10
C ASP A 19 -10.96 -2.02 15.60
N SER A 20 -11.28 -3.14 16.24
CA SER A 20 -11.08 -3.31 17.69
C SER A 20 -9.62 -3.51 18.10
N PHE A 21 -8.70 -3.65 17.13
CA PHE A 21 -7.29 -3.90 17.35
C PHE A 21 -6.45 -2.98 16.46
N ALA A 22 -5.72 -2.05 17.08
CA ALA A 22 -4.65 -1.31 16.45
C ALA A 22 -3.35 -2.14 16.50
N TYR A 23 -2.49 -1.97 15.51
CA TYR A 23 -1.10 -2.40 15.64
C TYR A 23 -0.47 -1.73 16.86
N SER A 24 0.14 -2.52 17.72
CA SER A 24 0.80 -2.03 18.93
C SER A 24 2.05 -2.84 19.22
N GLY A 25 3.06 -2.18 19.79
CA GLY A 25 4.34 -2.81 20.14
C GLY A 25 5.29 -2.96 18.95
N LYS A 26 6.23 -3.90 19.09
CA LYS A 26 7.22 -4.22 18.06
C LYS A 26 6.69 -5.35 17.18
N HIS A 27 6.83 -5.20 15.88
CA HIS A 27 6.50 -6.23 14.91
C HIS A 27 7.69 -6.46 14.01
N ASP A 28 8.22 -7.68 14.08
CA ASP A 28 9.38 -8.09 13.31
C ASP A 28 8.96 -9.29 12.45
N CYS A 29 9.34 -9.28 11.17
CA CYS A 29 9.22 -10.45 10.30
C CYS A 29 10.59 -10.77 9.71
N GLU A 30 10.90 -12.06 9.56
CA GLU A 30 12.19 -12.52 9.07
C GLU A 30 12.03 -13.59 7.99
N THR A 31 13.03 -13.68 7.11
CA THR A 31 13.10 -14.75 6.12
C THR A 31 14.54 -15.16 5.89
N ARG A 32 14.74 -16.45 5.60
CA ARG A 32 16.05 -17.01 5.25
C ARG A 32 15.96 -17.74 3.93
N ARG A 33 16.98 -17.57 3.10
CA ARG A 33 17.17 -18.34 1.88
C ARG A 33 18.65 -18.56 1.67
N ASP A 34 19.05 -19.82 1.61
CA ASP A 34 20.44 -20.24 1.51
C ASP A 34 21.32 -19.54 2.57
N GLU A 35 22.30 -18.74 2.14
CA GLU A 35 23.21 -18.01 3.04
C GLU A 35 22.70 -16.64 3.48
N LEU A 36 21.49 -16.24 3.06
CA LEU A 36 20.95 -14.91 3.32
C LEU A 36 19.89 -14.93 4.42
N HIS A 37 19.96 -13.96 5.32
CA HIS A 37 18.97 -13.70 6.36
C HIS A 37 18.52 -12.24 6.27
N ALA A 38 17.25 -12.05 5.93
CA ALA A 38 16.60 -10.75 5.94
C ALA A 38 15.70 -10.61 7.16
N VAL A 39 15.70 -9.42 7.76
CA VAL A 39 14.86 -9.06 8.91
C VAL A 39 14.23 -7.70 8.66
N HIS A 40 12.93 -7.59 8.87
CA HIS A 40 12.25 -6.33 8.98
C HIS A 40 11.94 -6.05 10.45
N TYR A 41 12.17 -4.81 10.86
CA TYR A 41 11.84 -4.29 12.18
C TYR A 41 10.84 -3.16 12.05
N HIS A 42 9.81 -3.16 12.92
CA HIS A 42 8.91 -2.03 13.07
C HIS A 42 8.52 -1.77 14.53
N ASN A 43 8.61 -0.52 14.99
CA ASN A 43 8.20 -0.08 16.32
C ASN A 43 6.99 0.86 16.26
N TRP A 44 5.79 0.31 16.43
CA TRP A 44 4.53 1.07 16.44
C TRP A 44 4.39 2.06 17.59
N SER A 45 5.24 1.97 18.61
CA SER A 45 5.24 2.90 19.74
C SER A 45 6.17 4.09 19.54
N SER A 46 6.77 4.24 18.36
CA SER A 46 7.64 5.38 18.07
C SER A 46 6.84 6.69 18.02
N PRO A 47 7.26 7.75 18.75
CA PRO A 47 6.61 9.05 18.70
C PRO A 47 6.79 9.76 17.36
N LYS A 48 7.67 9.27 16.48
CA LYS A 48 7.94 9.85 15.15
C LYS A 48 6.92 9.42 14.09
N ILE A 49 6.15 8.36 14.33
CA ILE A 49 5.20 7.83 13.33
C ILE A 49 4.20 8.89 12.85
N PRO A 50 3.50 9.64 13.74
CA PRO A 50 2.55 10.64 13.27
C PRO A 50 3.22 11.75 12.47
N GLU A 51 4.40 12.20 12.88
CA GLU A 51 5.14 13.26 12.19
C GLU A 51 5.52 12.84 10.77
N LEU A 52 6.14 11.67 10.60
CA LEU A 52 6.56 11.21 9.28
C LEU A 52 5.38 10.87 8.36
N PHE A 53 4.25 10.41 8.93
CA PHE A 53 3.06 10.10 8.15
C PHE A 53 2.32 11.33 7.64
N LEU A 54 2.39 12.45 8.36
CA LEU A 54 1.68 13.66 7.94
C LEU A 54 2.30 14.33 6.69
N ASP A 55 3.44 13.84 6.18
CA ASP A 55 3.94 14.15 4.82
C ASP A 55 3.18 13.39 3.72
N LEU A 56 1.85 13.54 3.70
CA LEU A 56 0.93 12.75 2.87
C LEU A 56 1.12 12.89 1.35
N GLY A 57 1.79 13.97 0.92
CA GLY A 57 2.04 14.25 -0.49
C GLY A 57 3.11 13.35 -1.11
N ASN A 58 4.16 13.02 -0.35
CA ASN A 58 5.33 12.32 -0.88
C ASN A 58 5.83 11.16 0.00
N HIS A 59 5.64 11.22 1.31
CA HIS A 59 6.15 10.25 2.29
C HIS A 59 7.65 9.91 2.12
N GLU A 60 8.45 10.78 1.50
CA GLU A 60 9.86 10.50 1.21
C GLU A 60 10.69 10.44 2.50
N ALA A 61 10.22 11.09 3.57
CA ALA A 61 10.89 11.03 4.86
C ALA A 61 10.88 9.61 5.49
N PHE A 62 9.91 8.75 5.14
CA PHE A 62 9.91 7.34 5.56
C PHE A 62 11.07 6.54 4.99
N LEU A 63 11.65 6.99 3.88
CA LEU A 63 12.72 6.29 3.17
C LEU A 63 14.10 6.87 3.47
N LYS A 64 14.18 7.72 4.50
CA LYS A 64 15.40 8.40 4.94
C LYS A 64 15.74 7.99 6.36
N GLU A 65 17.00 8.21 6.75
CA GLU A 65 17.54 7.85 8.06
C GLU A 65 16.77 8.43 9.27
N VAL A 66 15.97 9.48 9.07
CA VAL A 66 15.08 10.02 10.11
C VAL A 66 14.05 8.99 10.59
N ASN A 67 13.67 8.04 9.72
CA ASN A 67 12.89 6.87 10.06
C ASN A 67 13.80 5.78 10.65
N ASP A 68 13.92 5.79 11.98
CA ASP A 68 14.65 4.79 12.77
C ASP A 68 13.71 3.78 13.46
N PHE A 69 12.40 3.90 13.23
CA PHE A 69 11.41 2.99 13.81
C PHE A 69 10.99 1.87 12.86
N ALA A 70 11.35 1.95 11.58
CA ALA A 70 11.04 0.94 10.58
C ALA A 70 12.19 0.77 9.59
N TYR A 71 12.75 -0.43 9.48
CA TYR A 71 13.83 -0.73 8.55
C TYR A 71 13.86 -2.20 8.14
N ILE A 72 14.52 -2.48 7.03
CA ILE A 72 14.89 -3.82 6.60
C ILE A 72 16.41 -3.97 6.68
N GLU A 73 16.86 -5.16 7.05
CA GLU A 73 18.26 -5.57 7.10
C GLU A 73 18.48 -6.84 6.32
N LEU A 74 19.65 -6.94 5.70
CA LEU A 74 20.15 -8.17 5.11
C LEU A 74 21.52 -8.50 5.68
N SER A 75 21.71 -9.76 6.04
CA SER A 75 23.00 -10.33 6.48
C SER A 75 23.26 -11.67 5.82
N ASN A 76 24.53 -12.09 5.79
CA ASN A 76 24.93 -13.43 5.35
C ASN A 76 24.96 -14.45 6.52
N SER A 77 25.30 -15.70 6.23
CA SER A 77 25.35 -16.80 7.20
C SER A 77 26.39 -16.62 8.30
N ASP A 78 27.42 -15.81 8.05
CA ASP A 78 28.46 -15.48 9.03
C ASP A 78 28.03 -14.32 9.95
N GLY A 79 26.84 -13.76 9.71
CA GLY A 79 26.33 -12.58 10.41
C GLY A 79 26.95 -11.28 9.92
N GLU A 80 27.65 -11.30 8.78
CA GLU A 80 28.13 -10.08 8.15
C GLU A 80 26.96 -9.32 7.55
N PHE A 81 26.93 -8.02 7.85
CA PHE A 81 25.90 -7.12 7.40
C PHE A 81 26.12 -6.72 5.94
N ILE A 82 25.08 -6.88 5.12
CA ILE A 82 25.09 -6.44 3.72
C ILE A 82 24.52 -5.02 3.63
N PHE A 83 23.28 -4.82 4.10
CA PHE A 83 22.67 -3.49 4.14
C PHE A 83 21.58 -3.35 5.23
N ARG A 84 21.26 -2.10 5.57
CA ARG A 84 20.07 -1.67 6.32
C ARG A 84 19.49 -0.48 5.60
N GLN A 85 18.20 -0.52 5.31
CA GLN A 85 17.50 0.62 4.73
C GLN A 85 16.22 0.94 5.50
N PRO A 86 15.87 2.24 5.65
CA PRO A 86 14.55 2.65 6.10
C PRO A 86 13.46 2.02 5.24
N SER A 87 12.37 1.62 5.86
CA SER A 87 11.24 0.98 5.18
C SER A 87 9.91 1.45 5.73
N SER A 88 8.83 1.16 5.02
CA SER A 88 7.48 1.26 5.56
C SER A 88 7.20 0.11 6.54
N ALA A 89 6.00 0.04 7.12
CA ALA A 89 5.65 -1.10 7.97
C ALA A 89 5.35 -2.33 7.11
N LEU A 90 6.13 -3.40 7.25
CA LEU A 90 5.95 -4.66 6.51
C LEU A 90 5.45 -5.75 7.44
N THR A 91 4.61 -6.63 6.91
CA THR A 91 4.11 -7.82 7.63
C THR A 91 4.64 -9.11 7.02
N TYR A 92 5.24 -9.03 5.83
CA TYR A 92 5.89 -10.16 5.18
C TYR A 92 7.11 -9.72 4.39
N ILE A 93 8.18 -10.52 4.43
CA ILE A 93 9.36 -10.33 3.58
C ILE A 93 9.78 -11.63 2.91
N TRP A 94 10.35 -11.50 1.71
CA TRP A 94 10.73 -12.62 0.86
C TRP A 94 12.00 -12.34 0.07
N ILE A 95 12.91 -13.30 0.04
CA ILE A 95 14.09 -13.28 -0.83
C ILE A 95 13.78 -14.13 -2.07
N SER A 96 14.05 -13.55 -3.23
CA SER A 96 13.90 -14.23 -4.52
C SER A 96 14.81 -15.46 -4.67
N PRO A 97 14.39 -16.52 -5.38
CA PRO A 97 15.19 -17.75 -5.53
C PRO A 97 16.54 -17.57 -6.23
N ASP A 98 16.69 -16.51 -7.04
CA ASP A 98 17.92 -16.16 -7.74
C ASP A 98 18.76 -15.12 -6.98
N HIS A 99 18.36 -14.78 -5.75
CA HIS A 99 19.05 -13.84 -4.86
C HIS A 99 19.24 -12.43 -5.46
N LYS A 100 18.37 -12.00 -6.37
CA LYS A 100 18.45 -10.66 -6.95
C LYS A 100 17.65 -9.61 -6.19
N TYR A 101 16.56 -10.04 -5.56
CA TYR A 101 15.55 -9.17 -5.00
C TYR A 101 15.11 -9.58 -3.60
N ILE A 102 14.77 -8.57 -2.80
CA ILE A 102 13.99 -8.69 -1.56
C ILE A 102 12.65 -7.99 -1.77
N VAL A 103 11.56 -8.68 -1.46
CA VAL A 103 10.19 -8.17 -1.58
C VAL A 103 9.60 -8.02 -0.18
N GLY A 104 9.15 -6.82 0.16
CA GLY A 104 8.38 -6.51 1.35
C GLY A 104 6.91 -6.29 1.01
N LEU A 105 6.01 -6.98 1.71
CA LEU A 105 4.57 -6.81 1.62
C LEU A 105 4.01 -6.37 2.97
N SER A 106 2.87 -5.68 2.94
CA SER A 106 2.17 -5.26 4.15
C SER A 106 0.66 -5.31 3.98
N THR A 107 -0.01 -5.83 4.99
CA THR A 107 -1.47 -5.70 5.18
C THR A 107 -1.83 -4.43 5.96
N VAL A 108 -0.84 -3.65 6.43
CA VAL A 108 -1.10 -2.46 7.25
C VAL A 108 -1.45 -1.26 6.39
N MET A 109 -2.60 -0.66 6.67
CA MET A 109 -3.07 0.58 6.04
C MET A 109 -2.76 1.82 6.90
N LEU A 110 -2.95 1.70 8.22
CA LEU A 110 -2.80 2.85 9.12
C LEU A 110 -1.34 3.25 9.29
N TYR A 111 -1.05 4.54 9.10
CA TYR A 111 0.31 5.09 9.22
C TYR A 111 1.37 4.40 8.34
N ASN A 112 0.93 3.76 7.26
CA ASN A 112 1.80 3.02 6.37
C ASN A 112 1.72 3.58 4.94
N PRO A 113 2.77 4.28 4.46
CA PRO A 113 2.71 4.93 3.16
C PRO A 113 2.83 3.97 1.97
N TYR A 114 3.40 2.78 2.18
CA TYR A 114 3.68 1.81 1.12
C TYR A 114 3.40 0.39 1.61
N GLN A 115 2.56 -0.35 0.89
CA GLN A 115 2.24 -1.75 1.20
C GLN A 115 3.09 -2.73 0.41
N LEU A 116 3.77 -2.24 -0.64
CA LEU A 116 4.71 -3.01 -1.43
C LEU A 116 6.01 -2.23 -1.53
N MET A 117 7.12 -2.90 -1.24
CA MET A 117 8.48 -2.40 -1.46
C MET A 117 9.34 -3.51 -2.04
N VAL A 118 10.22 -3.18 -3.00
CA VAL A 118 11.16 -4.13 -3.60
C VAL A 118 12.54 -3.52 -3.66
N TRP A 119 13.50 -4.25 -3.11
CA TRP A 119 14.91 -3.91 -3.13
C TRP A 119 15.67 -4.89 -4.03
N GLU A 120 16.72 -4.41 -4.69
CA GLU A 120 17.82 -5.26 -5.15
C GLU A 120 18.59 -5.81 -3.95
N ILE A 121 19.32 -6.91 -4.15
CA ILE A 121 19.99 -7.63 -3.05
C ILE A 121 21.11 -6.83 -2.39
N ASP A 122 21.67 -5.84 -3.08
CA ASP A 122 22.65 -4.90 -2.56
C ASP A 122 22.03 -3.77 -1.71
N GLY A 123 20.70 -3.69 -1.70
CA GLY A 123 19.94 -2.73 -0.91
C GLY A 123 19.31 -1.60 -1.71
N ASP A 124 19.47 -1.52 -3.03
CA ASP A 124 18.84 -0.46 -3.82
C ASP A 124 17.31 -0.63 -3.90
N LEU A 125 16.56 0.36 -3.41
CA LEU A 125 15.09 0.35 -3.49
C LEU A 125 14.63 0.67 -4.93
N ILE A 126 14.16 -0.34 -5.65
CA ILE A 126 13.77 -0.23 -7.07
C ILE A 126 12.27 -0.01 -7.26
N HIS A 127 11.42 -0.43 -6.31
CA HIS A 127 9.98 -0.23 -6.39
C HIS A 127 9.36 0.05 -5.02
N LYS A 128 8.37 0.94 -5.01
CA LYS A 128 7.52 1.21 -3.84
C LYS A 128 6.11 1.57 -4.31
N GLU A 129 5.10 1.05 -3.64
CA GLU A 129 3.72 1.27 -4.03
C GLU A 129 2.77 1.29 -2.83
N HIS A 130 1.89 2.28 -2.80
CA HIS A 130 0.72 2.29 -1.95
C HIS A 130 -0.35 1.40 -2.58
N ILE A 131 -0.90 0.48 -1.81
CA ILE A 131 -1.98 -0.41 -2.26
C ILE A 131 -3.26 0.02 -1.57
N SER A 132 -4.29 0.31 -2.35
CA SER A 132 -5.64 0.65 -1.90
C SER A 132 -6.66 -0.31 -2.50
N CYS A 133 -7.82 -0.46 -1.85
CA CYS A 133 -8.87 -1.34 -2.38
C CYS A 133 -9.57 -0.76 -3.63
N ALA A 134 -9.47 0.56 -3.81
CA ALA A 134 -10.00 1.24 -4.97
C ALA A 134 -9.20 2.48 -5.34
N VAL A 135 -9.40 2.87 -6.60
CA VAL A 135 -8.81 4.06 -7.21
C VAL A 135 -9.90 4.81 -7.97
N ALA A 136 -9.64 6.06 -8.32
CA ALA A 136 -10.50 6.78 -9.26
C ALA A 136 -10.02 6.54 -10.68
N LEU A 137 -10.93 6.20 -11.60
CA LEU A 137 -10.64 6.05 -13.02
C LEU A 137 -11.24 7.22 -13.80
N LEU A 138 -10.38 8.04 -14.41
CA LEU A 138 -10.78 9.24 -15.13
C LEU A 138 -10.50 9.07 -16.62
N SER A 139 -11.48 9.43 -17.46
CA SER A 139 -11.22 9.68 -18.89
C SER A 139 -10.33 10.93 -19.06
N LYS A 140 -9.82 11.14 -20.27
CA LYS A 140 -9.08 12.36 -20.63
C LYS A 140 -9.88 13.64 -20.34
N GLU A 141 -11.18 13.64 -20.63
CA GLU A 141 -12.07 14.77 -20.36
C GLU A 141 -12.24 15.01 -18.86
N ALA A 142 -12.48 13.95 -18.09
CA ALA A 142 -12.63 14.04 -16.64
C ALA A 142 -11.32 14.49 -15.97
N MET A 143 -10.16 14.02 -16.47
CA MET A 143 -8.86 14.46 -15.98
C MET A 143 -8.63 15.95 -16.25
N ARG A 144 -9.00 16.43 -17.44
CA ARG A 144 -8.93 17.87 -17.76
C ARG A 144 -9.82 18.68 -16.84
N GLU A 145 -11.05 18.23 -16.58
CA GLU A 145 -11.96 18.87 -15.65
C GLU A 145 -11.38 18.91 -14.23
N PHE A 146 -10.85 17.79 -13.74
CA PHE A 146 -10.23 17.69 -12.42
C PHE A 146 -9.07 18.69 -12.27
N ARG A 147 -8.17 18.75 -13.26
CA ARG A 147 -7.05 19.70 -13.28
C ARG A 147 -7.49 21.16 -13.22
N GLN A 148 -8.58 21.49 -13.92
CA GLN A 148 -9.11 22.85 -13.98
C GLN A 148 -9.83 23.26 -12.69
N LYS A 149 -10.64 22.36 -12.12
CA LYS A 149 -11.47 22.66 -10.94
C LYS A 149 -10.74 22.42 -9.61
N SER A 150 -9.69 21.61 -9.61
CA SER A 150 -9.02 21.13 -8.40
C SER A 150 -7.51 21.09 -8.61
N SER A 151 -6.92 22.23 -8.98
CA SER A 151 -5.47 22.35 -9.26
C SER A 151 -4.61 21.97 -8.05
N GLN A 152 -4.97 22.43 -6.85
CA GLN A 152 -4.27 22.06 -5.61
C GLN A 152 -4.33 20.55 -5.35
N ALA A 153 -5.50 19.93 -5.55
CA ALA A 153 -5.65 18.47 -5.43
C ALA A 153 -4.81 17.72 -6.47
N THR A 154 -4.74 18.24 -7.69
CA THR A 154 -3.93 17.68 -8.77
C THR A 154 -2.45 17.71 -8.43
N GLU A 155 -1.96 18.84 -7.91
CA GLU A 155 -0.57 18.99 -7.48
C GLU A 155 -0.25 18.03 -6.34
N PHE A 156 -1.11 17.99 -5.32
CA PHE A 156 -0.98 17.10 -4.17
C PHE A 156 -0.96 15.62 -4.57
N LEU A 157 -1.80 15.20 -5.52
CA LEU A 157 -1.91 13.82 -6.01
C LEU A 157 -0.99 13.52 -7.20
N SER A 158 -0.07 14.42 -7.57
CA SER A 158 0.71 14.30 -8.81
C SER A 158 1.44 12.96 -8.94
N ASN A 159 2.07 12.49 -7.87
CA ASN A 159 2.78 11.20 -7.81
C ASN A 159 1.85 9.98 -7.74
N ARG A 160 0.54 10.18 -7.63
CA ARG A 160 -0.49 9.15 -7.52
C ARG A 160 -1.36 9.04 -8.79
N ILE A 161 -1.10 9.89 -9.78
CA ILE A 161 -1.79 9.87 -11.08
C ILE A 161 -0.98 9.00 -12.06
N LYS A 162 -1.53 7.85 -12.44
CA LYS A 162 -0.90 6.92 -13.39
C LYS A 162 -1.71 6.87 -14.70
N PRO A 163 -1.11 7.13 -15.87
CA PRO A 163 -1.78 6.92 -17.15
C PRO A 163 -1.92 5.42 -17.45
N VAL A 164 -3.11 4.98 -17.86
CA VAL A 164 -3.38 3.59 -18.27
C VAL A 164 -4.25 3.59 -19.52
N GLY A 165 -3.62 3.34 -20.67
CA GLY A 165 -4.29 3.43 -21.97
C GLY A 165 -4.86 4.83 -22.21
N ASP A 166 -6.18 4.92 -22.39
CA ASP A 166 -6.91 6.18 -22.57
C ASP A 166 -7.41 6.83 -21.27
N TYR A 167 -7.06 6.25 -20.12
CA TYR A 167 -7.53 6.67 -18.81
C TYR A 167 -6.38 7.11 -17.90
N PHE A 168 -6.76 7.71 -16.77
CA PHE A 168 -5.89 8.00 -15.64
C PHE A 168 -6.43 7.30 -14.40
N LEU A 169 -5.59 6.52 -13.75
CA LEU A 169 -5.82 6.03 -12.40
C LEU A 169 -5.30 7.05 -11.41
N ILE A 170 -6.10 7.33 -10.38
CA ILE A 170 -5.68 8.19 -9.27
C ILE A 170 -5.87 7.40 -7.98
N ASP A 171 -4.78 7.08 -7.32
CA ASP A 171 -4.81 6.56 -5.96
C ASP A 171 -5.07 7.73 -4.99
N TYR A 172 -6.26 7.75 -4.40
CA TYR A 172 -6.71 8.80 -3.49
C TYR A 172 -7.20 8.26 -2.15
N GLU A 173 -7.17 6.94 -1.95
CA GLU A 173 -7.58 6.29 -0.70
C GLU A 173 -6.42 6.28 0.30
N ILE A 174 -5.85 7.45 0.62
CA ILE A 174 -4.94 7.59 1.76
C ILE A 174 -5.62 8.27 2.93
N LEU A 175 -5.16 7.93 4.14
CA LEU A 175 -5.69 8.48 5.38
C LEU A 175 -5.64 10.02 5.35
N GLY A 176 -6.75 10.66 5.72
CA GLY A 176 -6.82 12.11 5.85
C GLY A 176 -7.08 12.89 4.56
N ILE A 177 -7.10 12.24 3.38
CA ILE A 177 -7.27 12.90 2.07
C ILE A 177 -8.34 13.99 1.99
N PRO A 178 -9.58 13.81 2.52
CA PRO A 178 -10.61 14.84 2.42
C PRO A 178 -10.17 16.19 2.99
N ASN A 179 -9.24 16.20 3.96
CA ASN A 179 -8.70 17.41 4.57
C ASN A 179 -7.63 18.11 3.70
N HIS A 180 -7.07 17.43 2.70
CA HIS A 180 -5.96 17.94 1.88
C HIS A 180 -6.37 18.36 0.48
N ILE A 181 -7.41 17.76 -0.10
CA ILE A 181 -7.80 18.01 -1.50
C ILE A 181 -9.10 18.79 -1.68
N SER A 182 -9.77 19.24 -0.61
CA SER A 182 -11.16 19.76 -0.56
C SER A 182 -12.24 18.69 -0.70
N ALA A 183 -13.43 18.99 -0.17
CA ALA A 183 -14.59 18.09 -0.25
C ALA A 183 -15.08 17.90 -1.69
N GLU A 184 -15.00 18.95 -2.53
CA GLU A 184 -15.40 18.91 -3.93
C GLU A 184 -14.50 18.00 -4.76
N ALA A 185 -13.17 18.12 -4.62
CA ALA A 185 -12.24 17.27 -5.33
C ALA A 185 -12.33 15.81 -4.84
N TRP A 186 -12.47 15.61 -3.52
CA TRP A 186 -12.69 14.28 -2.96
C TRP A 186 -13.95 13.64 -3.53
N ARG A 187 -15.07 14.35 -3.54
CA ARG A 187 -16.33 13.85 -4.12
C ARG A 187 -16.18 13.54 -5.60
N PHE A 188 -15.46 14.38 -6.36
CA PHE A 188 -15.21 14.15 -7.78
C PHE A 188 -14.51 12.80 -8.04
N LEU A 189 -13.49 12.48 -7.23
CA LEU A 189 -12.76 11.21 -7.31
C LEU A 189 -13.62 10.04 -6.81
N TYR A 190 -14.32 10.23 -5.69
CA TYR A 190 -15.16 9.21 -5.08
C TYR A 190 -16.31 8.75 -6.00
N GLU A 191 -16.95 9.67 -6.72
CA GLU A 191 -17.98 9.34 -7.72
C GLU A 191 -17.45 8.52 -8.91
N ARG A 192 -16.12 8.45 -9.09
CA ARG A 192 -15.42 7.72 -10.16
C ARG A 192 -14.59 6.55 -9.63
N ARG A 193 -14.87 6.14 -8.39
CA ARG A 193 -14.22 5.03 -7.71
C ARG A 193 -14.50 3.71 -8.44
N VAL A 194 -13.44 2.95 -8.71
CA VAL A 194 -13.46 1.60 -9.26
C VAL A 194 -12.58 0.68 -8.42
N PRO A 195 -12.82 -0.64 -8.39
CA PRO A 195 -11.90 -1.58 -7.75
C PRO A 195 -10.47 -1.43 -8.27
N HIS A 196 -9.48 -1.71 -7.43
CA HIS A 196 -8.08 -1.60 -7.83
C HIS A 196 -7.78 -2.49 -9.07
N PRO A 197 -7.05 -2.01 -10.08
CA PRO A 197 -6.79 -2.77 -11.31
C PRO A 197 -6.03 -4.07 -11.12
N TYR A 198 -5.20 -4.17 -10.08
CA TYR A 198 -4.48 -5.41 -9.75
C TYR A 198 -5.43 -6.53 -9.34
N SER A 199 -6.44 -6.24 -8.52
CA SER A 199 -7.53 -7.17 -8.28
C SER A 199 -8.77 -6.46 -7.73
N ALA A 200 -9.94 -6.94 -8.16
CA ALA A 200 -11.22 -6.57 -7.57
C ALA A 200 -11.46 -7.23 -6.20
N ASP A 201 -10.58 -8.15 -5.79
CA ASP A 201 -10.70 -8.89 -4.53
C ASP A 201 -10.15 -8.13 -3.33
N PHE A 202 -9.54 -6.96 -3.56
CA PHE A 202 -9.00 -6.16 -2.48
C PHE A 202 -10.13 -5.65 -1.60
N SER A 203 -9.95 -5.79 -0.30
CA SER A 203 -10.83 -5.17 0.69
C SER A 203 -9.98 -4.46 1.72
N SER A 204 -10.57 -3.48 2.38
CA SER A 204 -9.95 -2.83 3.52
C SER A 204 -10.89 -2.90 4.70
N SER A 205 -10.32 -2.91 5.90
CA SER A 205 -11.09 -2.56 7.07
C SER A 205 -11.34 -1.05 7.11
N VAL A 206 -12.07 -0.58 8.13
CA VAL A 206 -12.38 0.85 8.26
C VAL A 206 -11.12 1.67 8.52
N THR A 207 -10.15 1.11 9.24
CA THR A 207 -9.06 1.92 9.82
C THR A 207 -7.67 1.34 9.66
N ASN A 208 -7.49 0.02 9.73
CA ASN A 208 -6.17 -0.56 10.01
C ASN A 208 -5.60 -1.44 8.90
N TRP A 209 -6.45 -2.07 8.10
CA TRP A 209 -6.06 -3.22 7.28
C TRP A 209 -6.41 -3.06 5.83
N ILE A 210 -5.53 -3.55 4.97
CA ILE A 210 -5.84 -3.88 3.58
C ILE A 210 -5.53 -5.35 3.32
N ASN A 211 -6.55 -6.05 2.85
CA ASN A 211 -6.56 -7.46 2.53
C ASN A 211 -6.38 -7.60 1.02
N TRP A 212 -5.13 -7.76 0.57
CA TRP A 212 -4.78 -7.84 -0.85
C TRP A 212 -3.95 -9.07 -1.22
N TYR A 213 -3.37 -9.76 -0.24
CA TYR A 213 -2.70 -11.06 -0.37
C TYR A 213 -2.94 -11.89 0.90
N ASP A 214 -2.66 -13.20 0.82
CA ASP A 214 -2.67 -14.10 1.97
C ASP A 214 -1.34 -13.97 2.75
N GLU A 215 -1.38 -13.44 3.98
CA GLU A 215 -0.17 -13.18 4.77
C GLU A 215 0.61 -14.45 5.14
N ASP A 216 -0.10 -15.57 5.30
CA ASP A 216 0.52 -16.86 5.62
C ASP A 216 1.13 -17.52 4.36
N ALA A 217 0.60 -17.20 3.17
CA ALA A 217 1.00 -17.80 1.90
C ALA A 217 0.86 -16.84 0.69
N PRO A 218 1.65 -15.74 0.62
CA PRO A 218 1.48 -14.71 -0.42
C PRO A 218 1.73 -15.19 -1.85
N ASN A 219 2.37 -16.35 -2.01
CA ASN A 219 2.78 -16.97 -3.27
C ASN A 219 3.37 -15.94 -4.24
N ILE A 220 4.62 -15.56 -3.94
CA ILE A 220 5.38 -14.53 -4.65
C ILE A 220 6.25 -15.19 -5.71
N ARG A 221 6.27 -14.61 -6.92
CA ARG A 221 7.21 -15.00 -7.98
C ARG A 221 7.62 -13.79 -8.81
N ILE A 222 8.77 -13.88 -9.45
CA ILE A 222 9.27 -12.85 -10.36
C ILE A 222 9.36 -13.46 -11.77
N GLU A 223 8.81 -12.74 -12.74
CA GLU A 223 8.92 -13.06 -14.15
C GLU A 223 9.77 -11.98 -14.83
N GLU A 224 10.97 -12.37 -15.24
CA GLU A 224 11.87 -11.51 -16.01
C GLU A 224 11.66 -11.71 -17.52
N SER A 225 11.70 -10.61 -18.25
CA SER A 225 11.74 -10.61 -19.71
C SER A 225 12.74 -9.57 -20.19
N VAL A 226 13.10 -9.61 -21.47
CA VAL A 226 14.08 -8.68 -22.09
C VAL A 226 13.73 -7.20 -21.89
N HIS A 227 12.46 -6.88 -21.61
CA HIS A 227 11.99 -5.49 -21.51
C HIS A 227 11.34 -5.11 -20.18
N LYS A 228 11.14 -6.06 -19.25
CA LYS A 228 10.46 -5.78 -17.98
C LYS A 228 10.73 -6.86 -16.95
N THR A 229 10.78 -6.44 -15.69
CA THR A 229 10.72 -7.32 -14.53
C THR A 229 9.33 -7.17 -13.90
N THR A 230 8.59 -8.28 -13.83
CA THR A 230 7.23 -8.32 -13.26
C THR A 230 7.23 -9.12 -11.96
N LEU A 231 6.86 -8.47 -10.86
CA LEU A 231 6.49 -9.11 -9.62
C LEU A 231 5.08 -9.67 -9.75
N ILE A 232 4.90 -10.90 -9.27
CA ILE A 232 3.60 -11.54 -9.17
C ILE A 232 3.35 -11.92 -7.73
N VAL A 233 2.18 -11.52 -7.24
CA VAL A 233 1.67 -11.85 -5.91
C VAL A 233 0.28 -12.42 -6.09
N THR A 234 -0.05 -13.48 -5.36
CA THR A 234 -1.39 -14.09 -5.44
C THR A 234 -2.35 -13.38 -4.50
N SER A 235 -3.52 -12.97 -4.99
CA SER A 235 -4.58 -12.39 -4.17
C SER A 235 -5.20 -13.43 -3.25
N LEU A 236 -5.99 -12.98 -2.28
CA LEU A 236 -6.74 -13.84 -1.36
C LEU A 236 -7.69 -14.85 -2.04
N THR A 237 -8.07 -14.61 -3.29
CA THR A 237 -8.95 -15.51 -4.05
C THR A 237 -8.18 -16.43 -5.00
N GLY A 238 -6.85 -16.35 -5.01
CA GLY A 238 -5.99 -17.12 -5.91
C GLY A 238 -5.71 -16.44 -7.26
N ARG A 239 -6.04 -15.15 -7.43
CA ARG A 239 -5.74 -14.43 -8.68
C ARG A 239 -4.32 -13.88 -8.66
N ASP A 240 -3.56 -14.14 -9.71
CA ASP A 240 -2.25 -13.51 -9.91
C ASP A 240 -2.40 -12.00 -10.20
N MET A 241 -1.81 -11.19 -9.35
CA MET A 241 -1.59 -9.76 -9.57
C MET A 241 -0.24 -9.56 -10.24
N ARG A 242 -0.15 -8.68 -11.22
CA ARG A 242 1.09 -8.44 -11.98
C ARG A 242 1.51 -6.99 -11.83
N ILE A 243 2.67 -6.77 -11.24
CA ILE A 243 3.20 -5.45 -10.87
C ILE A 243 4.56 -5.30 -11.54
N GLU A 244 4.73 -4.25 -12.34
CA GLU A 244 6.01 -3.94 -12.97
C GLU A 244 6.91 -3.22 -11.95
N ILE A 245 8.09 -3.79 -11.66
CA ILE A 245 8.98 -3.33 -10.56
C ILE A 245 10.33 -2.79 -11.04
N ALA A 246 10.68 -2.99 -12.31
CA ALA A 246 11.85 -2.39 -12.95
C ALA A 246 11.78 -2.54 -14.48
N ALA A 247 12.40 -1.59 -15.19
CA ALA A 247 12.86 -1.81 -16.55
C ALA A 247 14.24 -2.50 -16.47
N PRO A 248 14.52 -3.53 -17.30
CA PRO A 248 15.82 -4.20 -17.28
C PRO A 248 16.92 -3.20 -17.67
N GLN A 249 18.03 -3.25 -16.93
CA GLN A 249 19.26 -2.54 -17.27
C GLN A 249 19.90 -3.11 -18.54
#